data_AF-A0A962HUP7-F1
#
_entry.id   AF-A0A962HUP7-F1
#
_cell.length_a   1.000
_cell.length_b   1.000
_cell.length_c   1.000
_cell.angle_alpha   90.00
_cell.angle_beta   90.00
_cell.angle_gamma   90.00
#
_symmetry.space_group_name_H-M   'P 1'
#
loop_
_entity.id
_entity.type
_entity.pdbx_description
1 polymer ?
#
loop_
_entity_poly.entity_id
_entity_poly.type
_entity_poly.pdbx_seq_one_letter_code
_entity_poly.pdbx_strand_id
1 'polypeptide(L)'
;MMQRRTLLGLAGASAAVAALGPTAIAAAGRAEPPDLDDEQQLARAFRKLAYSLDETVMFWWMRGTRYGVVDSFATPFWDMYVGAWFTTHDLADDRYAVTMASANFYTPPNSTDLLEVFRNPYTGADVPIGYPPAKSRRTVMGREGGSAFGGDIQGMKSSH
;
A
#
# COMPACT_ATOMS: atom_id res chain seq x y z
N MET A 1 14.04 -48.34 -12.25
CA MET A 1 13.15 -48.92 -13.28
C MET A 1 12.01 -47.93 -13.51
N MET A 2 12.10 -47.11 -14.55
CA MET A 2 11.21 -45.96 -14.78
C MET A 2 9.93 -46.44 -15.48
N GLN A 3 8.75 -46.16 -14.90
CA GLN A 3 7.48 -46.67 -15.41
C GLN A 3 7.10 -46.04 -16.75
N ARG A 4 6.65 -46.88 -17.69
CA ARG A 4 6.14 -46.52 -19.04
C ARG A 4 5.01 -45.47 -19.05
N ARG A 5 4.44 -45.13 -17.89
CA ARG A 5 3.35 -44.16 -17.73
C ARG A 5 3.85 -42.71 -17.70
N THR A 6 5.12 -42.48 -17.35
CA THR A 6 5.71 -41.14 -17.29
C THR A 6 6.08 -40.60 -18.69
N LEU A 7 6.34 -41.49 -19.66
CA LEU A 7 6.72 -41.09 -21.03
C LEU A 7 5.51 -40.72 -21.92
N LEU A 8 4.30 -41.19 -21.60
CA LEU A 8 3.09 -40.83 -22.34
C LEU A 8 2.45 -39.50 -21.89
N GLY A 9 2.74 -39.04 -20.66
CA GLY A 9 2.27 -37.72 -20.18
C GLY A 9 3.06 -36.54 -20.77
N LEU A 10 4.33 -36.76 -21.11
CA LEU A 10 5.21 -35.73 -21.69
C LEU A 10 5.07 -35.58 -23.21
N ALA A 11 4.45 -36.54 -23.90
CA ALA A 11 4.18 -36.48 -25.34
C ALA A 11 2.82 -35.84 -25.69
N GLY A 12 1.91 -35.70 -24.71
CA GLY A 12 0.58 -35.11 -24.92
C GLY A 12 0.49 -33.60 -24.71
N ALA A 13 1.42 -33.01 -23.94
CA ALA A 13 1.39 -31.57 -23.62
C ALA A 13 2.16 -30.70 -24.63
N SER A 14 3.00 -31.28 -25.48
CA SER A 14 3.80 -30.53 -26.48
C SER A 14 3.09 -30.33 -27.82
N ALA A 15 2.01 -31.08 -28.11
CA ALA A 15 1.23 -30.90 -29.33
C ALA A 15 0.13 -29.83 -29.23
N ALA A 16 -0.27 -29.43 -28.02
CA ALA A 16 -1.26 -28.36 -27.82
C ALA A 16 -0.64 -26.95 -27.82
N VAL A 17 0.69 -26.82 -27.72
CA VAL A 17 1.39 -25.53 -27.74
C VAL A 17 1.74 -25.07 -29.16
N ALA A 18 1.75 -25.98 -30.14
CA ALA A 18 2.11 -25.65 -31.53
C ALA A 18 0.93 -25.13 -32.39
N ALA A 19 -0.31 -25.17 -31.88
CA ALA A 19 -1.48 -24.63 -32.58
C ALA A 19 -1.87 -23.21 -32.12
N LEU A 20 -1.21 -22.68 -31.10
CA LEU A 20 -1.31 -21.28 -30.73
C LEU A 20 -0.11 -20.57 -31.36
N GLY A 21 -0.31 -20.07 -32.59
CA GLY A 21 0.64 -19.18 -33.22
C GLY A 21 0.98 -17.97 -32.32
N PRO A 22 1.98 -17.16 -32.68
CA PRO A 22 2.43 -16.00 -31.89
C PRO A 22 1.34 -14.94 -31.63
N THR A 23 0.13 -15.15 -32.13
CA THR A 23 -1.05 -14.31 -31.99
C THR A 23 -1.92 -14.63 -30.77
N ALA A 24 -1.66 -15.69 -30.01
CA ALA A 24 -2.49 -16.05 -28.84
C ALA A 24 -2.14 -15.33 -27.53
N ILE A 25 -1.21 -14.37 -27.56
CA ILE A 25 -1.03 -13.38 -26.46
C ILE A 25 -1.82 -12.08 -26.76
N ALA A 26 -2.49 -11.99 -27.92
CA ALA A 26 -3.23 -10.80 -28.34
C ALA A 26 -4.75 -11.00 -28.21
N ALA A 27 -5.25 -11.20 -26.98
CA ALA A 27 -6.68 -11.04 -26.68
C ALA A 27 -6.98 -10.72 -25.21
N ALA A 28 -5.98 -10.34 -24.40
CA ALA A 28 -6.29 -9.42 -23.32
C ALA A 28 -6.55 -8.07 -23.98
N GLY A 29 -7.80 -7.84 -24.39
CA GLY A 29 -8.22 -6.54 -24.92
C GLY A 29 -7.66 -5.48 -24.00
N ARG A 30 -6.86 -4.56 -24.55
CA ARG A 30 -6.28 -3.47 -23.77
C ARG A 30 -7.47 -2.74 -23.16
N ALA A 31 -7.68 -2.90 -21.86
CA ALA A 31 -8.73 -2.20 -21.17
C ALA A 31 -8.53 -0.71 -21.47
N GLU A 32 -9.59 -0.07 -21.96
CA GLU A 32 -9.56 1.37 -22.19
C GLU A 32 -9.16 2.05 -20.88
N PRO A 33 -8.25 3.04 -20.91
CA PRO A 33 -7.94 3.79 -19.71
C PRO A 33 -9.23 4.37 -19.12
N PRO A 34 -9.34 4.45 -17.78
CA PRO A 34 -10.50 5.07 -17.17
C PRO A 34 -10.62 6.52 -17.66
N ASP A 35 -11.85 6.94 -17.99
CA ASP A 35 -12.16 8.34 -18.21
C ASP A 35 -12.04 9.07 -16.86
N LEU A 36 -11.04 9.93 -16.73
CA LEU A 36 -10.78 10.65 -15.47
C LEU A 36 -11.67 11.88 -15.31
N ASP A 37 -12.41 12.28 -16.35
CA ASP A 37 -13.43 13.32 -16.28
C ASP A 37 -14.77 12.77 -15.75
N ASP A 38 -14.97 11.45 -15.77
CA ASP A 38 -16.09 10.77 -15.11
C ASP A 38 -15.79 10.51 -13.63
N GLU A 39 -16.58 11.11 -12.73
CA GLU A 39 -16.35 11.05 -11.28
C GLU A 39 -16.35 9.61 -10.73
N GLN A 40 -17.15 8.71 -11.30
CA GLN A 40 -17.24 7.33 -10.84
C GLN A 40 -15.99 6.54 -11.22
N GLN A 41 -15.51 6.70 -12.45
CA GLN A 41 -14.28 6.11 -12.94
C GLN A 41 -13.06 6.67 -12.21
N LEU A 42 -13.03 7.98 -11.94
CA LEU A 42 -11.99 8.63 -11.15
C LEU A 42 -11.96 8.09 -9.71
N ALA A 43 -13.10 8.02 -9.02
CA ALA A 43 -13.18 7.46 -7.67
C ALA A 43 -12.72 5.99 -7.63
N ARG A 44 -13.09 5.20 -8.63
CA ARG A 44 -12.64 3.81 -8.76
C ARG A 44 -11.14 3.72 -9.04
N ALA A 45 -10.57 4.63 -9.82
CA ALA A 45 -9.13 4.71 -10.06
C ALA A 45 -8.38 5.03 -8.76
N PHE A 46 -8.84 6.02 -7.98
CA PHE A 46 -8.28 6.31 -6.66
C PHE A 46 -8.35 5.12 -5.71
N ARG A 47 -9.50 4.43 -5.66
CA ARG A 47 -9.61 3.21 -4.86
C ARG A 47 -8.58 2.17 -5.28
N LYS A 48 -8.44 1.88 -6.57
CA LYS A 48 -7.47 0.89 -7.07
C LYS A 48 -6.01 1.24 -6.72
N LEU A 49 -5.69 2.52 -6.61
CA LEU A 49 -4.36 2.98 -6.20
C LEU A 49 -4.12 2.84 -4.70
N ALA A 50 -5.17 2.96 -3.88
CA ALA A 50 -5.04 3.06 -2.42
C ALA A 50 -5.46 1.79 -1.66
N TYR A 51 -6.46 1.03 -2.14
CA TYR A 51 -7.14 -0.04 -1.41
C TYR A 51 -7.56 -1.21 -2.31
N SER A 52 -7.84 -2.36 -1.70
CA SER A 52 -8.36 -3.54 -2.41
C SER A 52 -9.79 -3.32 -2.93
N LEU A 53 -10.11 -4.03 -4.01
CA LEU A 53 -11.48 -4.16 -4.51
C LEU A 53 -12.24 -5.33 -3.87
N ASP A 54 -11.58 -6.09 -2.99
CA ASP A 54 -12.14 -7.23 -2.27
C ASP A 54 -11.80 -7.15 -0.77
N GLU A 55 -12.30 -8.12 -0.01
CA GLU A 55 -12.16 -8.19 1.44
C GLU A 55 -10.85 -8.87 1.90
N THR A 56 -9.92 -9.15 0.99
CA THR A 56 -8.61 -9.73 1.34
C THR A 56 -7.83 -8.77 2.24
N VAL A 57 -7.08 -9.32 3.20
CA VAL A 57 -6.14 -8.53 3.99
C VAL A 57 -5.01 -8.07 3.08
N MET A 58 -4.86 -6.75 2.96
CA MET A 58 -3.78 -6.12 2.23
C MET A 58 -2.72 -5.61 3.19
N PHE A 59 -1.46 -5.71 2.76
CA PHE A 59 -0.30 -5.16 3.46
C PHE A 59 0.26 -3.99 2.67
N TRP A 60 0.55 -2.91 3.38
CA TRP A 60 1.20 -1.73 2.84
C TRP A 60 2.41 -1.39 3.70
N TRP A 61 3.53 -1.07 3.05
CA TRP A 61 4.75 -0.67 3.74
C TRP A 61 5.42 0.51 3.05
N MET A 62 6.12 1.31 3.85
CA MET A 62 6.96 2.39 3.38
C MET A 62 8.22 2.47 4.23
N ARG A 63 9.36 2.69 3.56
CA ARG A 63 10.59 3.12 4.19
C ARG A 63 10.90 4.54 3.74
N GLY A 64 11.22 5.41 4.68
CA GLY A 64 11.66 6.77 4.37
C GLY A 64 12.63 7.28 5.42
N THR A 65 13.24 8.43 5.17
CA THR A 65 14.10 9.12 6.13
C THR A 65 13.41 10.40 6.57
N ARG A 66 13.32 10.63 7.89
CA ARG A 66 12.82 11.87 8.45
C ARG A 66 13.96 12.89 8.45
N TYR A 67 13.72 14.06 7.89
CA TYR A 67 14.68 15.16 7.87
C TYR A 67 14.20 16.29 8.76
N GLY A 68 15.13 16.91 9.47
CA GLY A 68 14.94 18.25 10.00
C GLY A 68 15.48 19.27 9.01
N VAL A 69 14.72 20.33 8.74
CA VAL A 69 15.15 21.40 7.84
C VAL A 69 15.30 22.69 8.65
N VAL A 70 16.48 23.29 8.59
CA VAL A 70 16.76 24.64 9.09
C VAL A 70 17.39 25.41 7.94
N ASP A 71 16.88 26.62 7.70
CA ASP A 71 17.17 27.44 6.53
C ASP A 71 16.95 26.67 5.21
N SER A 72 18.03 26.24 4.55
CA SER A 72 18.01 25.47 3.30
C SER A 72 18.79 24.15 3.39
N PHE A 73 19.09 23.69 4.61
CA PHE A 73 19.82 22.45 4.84
C PHE A 73 18.91 21.37 5.44
N ALA A 74 18.82 20.23 4.75
CA ALA A 74 18.11 19.05 5.22
C ALA A 74 19.07 18.08 5.91
N THR A 75 18.91 17.91 7.22
CA THR A 75 19.70 16.95 8.02
C THR A 75 18.87 15.69 8.25
N PRO A 76 19.38 14.50 7.89
CA PRO A 76 18.68 13.25 8.20
C PRO A 76 18.68 13.02 9.71
N PHE A 77 17.51 12.81 10.29
CA PHE A 77 17.34 12.55 11.71
C PHE A 77 17.29 11.05 12.00
N TRP A 78 16.40 10.32 11.33
CA TRP A 78 16.22 8.88 11.50
C TRP A 78 15.51 8.26 10.30
N ASP A 79 15.68 6.96 10.10
CA ASP A 79 14.89 6.17 9.17
C ASP A 79 13.57 5.78 9.81
N MET A 80 12.51 5.71 9.00
CA MET A 80 11.15 5.37 9.38
C MET A 80 10.67 4.18 8.57
N TYR A 81 10.19 3.17 9.28
CA TYR A 81 9.56 1.96 8.74
C TYR A 81 8.09 1.99 9.14
N VAL A 82 7.22 2.21 8.17
CA VAL A 82 5.77 2.20 8.36
C VAL A 82 5.22 0.91 7.80
N GLY A 83 4.47 0.17 8.61
CA GLY A 83 3.68 -0.96 8.19
C GLY A 83 2.21 -0.71 8.49
N ALA A 84 1.35 -0.99 7.53
CA ALA A 84 -0.09 -0.99 7.70
C ALA A 84 -0.70 -2.26 7.11
N TRP A 85 -1.78 -2.72 7.71
CA TRP A 85 -2.59 -3.81 7.17
C TRP A 85 -4.05 -3.45 7.28
N PHE A 86 -4.82 -3.77 6.25
CA PHE A 86 -6.21 -3.38 6.16
C PHE A 86 -7.07 -4.37 5.39
N THR A 87 -8.36 -4.34 5.67
CA THR A 87 -9.40 -4.94 4.82
C THR A 87 -10.32 -3.84 4.29
N THR A 88 -10.90 -4.09 3.11
CA THR A 88 -11.85 -3.19 2.48
C THR A 88 -13.20 -3.90 2.34
N HIS A 89 -14.29 -3.27 2.77
CA HIS A 89 -15.65 -3.82 2.63
C HIS A 89 -16.53 -2.83 1.87
N ASP A 90 -17.22 -3.30 0.84
CA ASP A 90 -18.11 -2.46 0.03
C ASP A 90 -19.38 -2.08 0.78
N LEU A 91 -19.82 -0.84 0.64
CA LEU A 91 -21.06 -0.33 1.19
C LEU A 91 -21.97 0.12 0.04
N ALA A 92 -23.21 0.52 0.37
CA ALA A 92 -24.10 1.14 -0.59
C ALA A 92 -23.55 2.49 -1.11
N ASP A 93 -24.03 2.90 -2.29
CA ASP A 93 -23.77 4.22 -2.90
C ASP A 93 -22.29 4.47 -3.25
N ASP A 94 -21.60 3.47 -3.81
CA ASP A 94 -20.17 3.51 -4.17
C ASP A 94 -19.23 3.84 -3.00
N ARG A 95 -19.69 3.63 -1.76
CA ARG A 95 -18.87 3.78 -0.56
C ARG A 95 -18.20 2.47 -0.21
N TYR A 96 -17.13 2.57 0.57
CA TYR A 96 -16.44 1.41 1.10
C TYR A 96 -15.84 1.73 2.46
N ALA A 97 -15.77 0.74 3.34
CA ALA A 97 -15.13 0.85 4.63
C ALA A 97 -13.74 0.24 4.58
N VAL A 98 -12.76 0.99 5.09
CA VAL A 98 -11.40 0.49 5.30
C VAL A 98 -11.20 0.31 6.79
N THR A 99 -10.91 -0.92 7.22
CA THR A 99 -10.50 -1.20 8.59
C THR A 99 -9.01 -1.47 8.59
N MET A 100 -8.23 -0.60 9.25
CA MET A 100 -6.77 -0.59 9.17
C MET A 100 -6.14 -0.52 10.57
N ALA A 101 -5.02 -1.19 10.75
CA ALA A 101 -4.08 -0.89 11.82
C ALA A 101 -2.69 -0.66 11.24
N SER A 102 -1.86 0.10 11.96
CA SER A 102 -0.50 0.44 11.54
C SER A 102 0.46 0.47 12.71
N ALA A 103 1.73 0.23 12.41
CA ALA A 103 2.86 0.39 13.32
C ALA A 103 4.01 1.10 12.61
N ASN A 104 4.67 1.98 13.35
CA ASN A 104 5.84 2.71 12.87
C ASN A 104 7.03 2.37 13.76
N PHE A 105 8.17 2.10 13.16
CA PHE A 105 9.45 1.91 13.84
C PHE A 105 10.46 2.90 13.30
N TYR A 106 11.29 3.43 14.18
CA TYR A 106 12.34 4.37 13.79
C TYR A 106 13.70 3.79 14.13
N THR A 107 14.70 4.06 13.29
CA THR A 107 16.09 3.68 13.54
C THR A 107 17.01 4.86 13.26
N PRO A 108 18.17 4.98 13.94
CA PRO A 108 19.19 5.93 13.50
C PRO A 108 19.55 5.68 12.02
N PRO A 109 19.99 6.72 11.27
CA PRO A 109 20.37 6.55 9.88
C PRO A 109 21.43 5.44 9.73
N ASN A 110 21.20 4.51 8.80
CA ASN A 110 22.07 3.34 8.56
C ASN A 110 22.19 2.34 9.74
N SER A 111 21.30 2.40 10.72
CA SER A 111 21.22 1.43 11.81
C SER A 111 19.94 0.59 11.73
N THR A 112 19.99 -0.60 12.33
CA THR A 112 18.83 -1.49 12.57
C THR A 112 18.32 -1.40 14.00
N ASP A 113 18.95 -0.60 14.85
CA ASP A 113 18.58 -0.44 16.25
C ASP A 113 17.34 0.42 16.38
N LEU A 114 16.43 0.02 17.27
CA LEU A 114 15.24 0.81 17.57
C LEU A 114 15.65 2.15 18.21
N LEU A 115 15.17 3.26 17.66
CA LEU A 115 15.41 4.59 18.19
C LEU A 115 14.48 4.84 19.39
N GLU A 116 14.99 4.76 20.61
CA GLU A 116 14.22 5.03 21.83
C GLU A 116 14.34 6.48 22.31
N VAL A 117 15.47 7.13 22.04
CA VAL A 117 15.75 8.52 22.39
C VAL A 117 16.38 9.22 21.19
N PHE A 118 15.81 10.35 20.80
CA PHE A 118 16.35 11.22 19.76
C PHE A 118 17.09 12.41 20.38
N ARG A 119 18.39 12.51 20.12
CA ARG A 119 19.17 13.73 20.38
C ARG A 119 18.96 14.69 19.21
N ASN A 120 18.28 15.80 19.47
CA ASN A 120 18.07 16.83 18.46
C ASN A 120 19.39 17.57 18.15
N PRO A 121 19.92 17.52 16.91
CA PRO A 121 21.20 18.15 16.58
C PRO A 121 21.14 19.68 16.56
N TYR A 122 19.94 20.27 16.49
CA TYR A 122 19.76 21.72 16.45
C TYR A 122 19.64 22.36 17.83
N THR A 123 19.10 21.63 18.80
CA THR A 123 18.87 22.15 20.17
C THR A 123 19.71 21.47 21.23
N GLY A 124 20.30 20.31 20.91
CA GLY A 124 20.97 19.45 21.88
C GLY A 124 20.03 18.71 22.84
N ALA A 125 18.70 18.87 22.73
CA ALA A 125 17.77 18.21 23.64
C ALA A 125 17.64 16.71 23.35
N ASP A 126 17.47 15.91 24.40
CA ASP A 126 17.09 14.50 24.29
C ASP A 126 15.56 14.38 24.36
N VAL A 127 14.97 13.73 23.35
CA VAL A 127 13.53 13.55 23.21
C VAL A 127 13.21 12.06 23.20
N PRO A 128 12.46 11.53 24.19
CA PRO A 128 12.04 10.14 24.17
C PRO A 128 11.07 9.90 23.02
N ILE A 129 11.24 8.76 22.34
CA ILE A 129 10.41 8.34 21.21
C ILE A 129 9.41 7.28 21.68
N GLY A 130 8.13 7.59 21.56
CA GLY A 130 7.04 6.69 21.96
C GLY A 130 6.58 5.80 20.82
N TYR A 131 6.35 4.52 21.13
CA TYR A 131 5.78 3.53 20.22
C TYR A 131 4.42 3.05 20.74
N PRO A 132 3.32 3.76 20.44
CA PRO A 132 2.00 3.32 20.87
C PRO A 132 1.64 1.98 20.19
N PRO A 133 0.88 1.11 20.86
CA PRO A 133 0.43 -0.13 20.25
C PRO A 133 -0.45 0.17 19.03
N ALA A 134 -0.34 -0.67 18.01
CA ALA A 134 -1.18 -0.59 16.83
C ALA A 134 -2.67 -0.69 17.24
N LYS A 135 -3.47 0.29 16.83
CA LYS A 135 -4.91 0.31 17.05
C LYS A 135 -5.62 0.24 15.72
N SER A 136 -6.63 -0.62 15.65
CA SER A 136 -7.52 -0.66 14.49
C SER A 136 -8.37 0.59 14.42
N ARG A 137 -8.55 1.13 13.22
CA ARG A 137 -9.45 2.23 12.89
C ARG A 137 -10.26 1.86 11.68
N ARG A 138 -11.55 2.17 11.72
CA ARG A 138 -12.45 2.01 10.58
C ARG A 138 -12.81 3.37 10.02
N THR A 139 -12.60 3.56 8.72
CA THR A 139 -12.91 4.80 7.99
C THR A 139 -13.86 4.46 6.84
N VAL A 140 -14.92 5.25 6.67
CA VAL A 140 -15.79 5.13 5.48
C VAL A 140 -15.27 6.11 4.43
N MET A 141 -15.06 5.58 3.24
CA MET A 141 -14.62 6.33 2.07
C MET A 141 -15.78 6.42 1.08
N GLY A 142 -15.89 7.54 0.39
CA GLY A 142 -16.85 7.78 -0.67
C GLY A 142 -16.30 8.76 -1.68
N ARG A 143 -17.16 9.24 -2.59
CA ARG A 143 -16.77 10.19 -3.65
C ARG A 143 -16.22 11.52 -3.12
N GLU A 144 -16.66 11.93 -1.92
CA GLU A 144 -16.20 13.15 -1.26
C GLU A 144 -14.76 13.05 -0.69
N GLY A 145 -14.14 11.87 -0.71
CA GLY A 145 -12.77 11.64 -0.24
C GLY A 145 -12.66 11.24 1.23
N GLY A 146 -11.42 11.00 1.69
CA GLY A 146 -11.06 10.58 3.04
C GLY A 146 -9.66 9.95 3.09
N SER A 147 -9.12 9.65 4.27
CA SER A 147 -7.87 8.90 4.42
C SER A 147 -7.94 7.96 5.62
N ALA A 148 -7.59 6.68 5.43
CA ALA A 148 -7.47 5.75 6.55
C ALA A 148 -6.24 6.06 7.44
N PHE A 149 -5.25 6.79 6.91
CA PHE A 149 -3.96 7.05 7.56
C PHE A 149 -3.95 8.30 8.46
N GLY A 150 -5.05 9.06 8.57
CA GLY A 150 -5.09 10.27 9.40
C GLY A 150 -6.51 10.78 9.69
N GLY A 151 -6.66 11.51 10.80
CA GLY A 151 -7.77 12.46 10.98
C GLY A 151 -7.50 13.73 10.17
N ASP A 152 -8.45 14.69 10.18
CA ASP A 152 -8.47 15.90 9.35
C ASP A 152 -7.08 16.42 8.97
N ILE A 153 -6.71 16.17 7.72
CA ILE A 153 -5.55 16.81 7.10
C ILE A 153 -5.97 18.27 6.93
N GLN A 154 -5.15 19.21 7.41
CA GLN A 154 -5.45 20.64 7.28
C GLN A 154 -5.67 20.98 5.78
N GLY A 155 -6.93 21.23 5.39
CA GLY A 155 -7.34 21.45 4.00
C GLY A 155 -8.12 20.30 3.32
N MET A 156 -8.29 19.15 3.95
CA MET A 156 -9.09 18.01 3.45
C MET A 156 -10.06 17.54 4.54
N LYS A 157 -11.36 17.75 4.33
CA LYS A 157 -12.41 17.35 5.25
C LYS A 157 -12.56 15.83 5.22
N SER A 158 -12.50 15.18 6.38
CA SER A 158 -12.91 13.78 6.53
C SER A 158 -14.18 13.73 7.40
N SER A 159 -15.27 13.14 6.91
CA SER A 159 -16.48 12.94 7.72
C SER A 159 -16.34 11.68 8.58
N HIS A 160 -16.50 11.83 9.90
CA HIS A 160 -16.52 10.74 10.89
C HIS A 160 -17.82 9.95 10.89
#